data_AF-M0CX77-F1
#
_entry.id   AF-M0CX77-F1
#
_cell.length_a   1.000
_cell.length_b   1.000
_cell.length_c   1.000
_cell.angle_alpha   90.00
_cell.angle_beta   90.00
_cell.angle_gamma   90.00
#
_symmetry.space_group_name_H-M   'P 1'
#
loop_
_entity.id
_entity.type
_entity.pdbx_description
1 polymer ?
#
loop_
_entity_poly.entity_id
_entity_poly.type
_entity_poly.pdbx_seq_one_letter_code
_entity_poly.pdbx_strand_id
1 'polypeptide(L)'
;MRVAVAGTFGPIHDGHRALFRKALERGEEGVLVALTTDEFARGKRERPVPDFTDRRERLREEIDALDEWDRDVEIRELHDEHGIASTEPALDALVVSPETAHEIADINAERVRRNLAPMEGFVVPFVRADDGERISSTRLVAGEIDEHGELSAGEQSPTDEASGDGSGDDAMDA
;
A
#
# COMPACT_ATOMS: atom_id res chain seq x y z
N MET A 1 18.00 -5.23 10.39
CA MET A 1 16.92 -6.14 9.94
C MET A 1 16.89 -6.15 8.43
N ARG A 2 16.59 -7.31 7.82
CA ARG A 2 16.21 -7.42 6.41
C ARG A 2 14.69 -7.38 6.28
N VAL A 3 14.19 -6.40 5.54
CA VAL A 3 12.77 -6.04 5.52
C VAL A 3 12.17 -6.28 4.14
N ALA A 4 11.00 -6.91 4.09
CA ALA A 4 10.25 -7.10 2.86
C ALA A 4 9.07 -6.14 2.73
N VAL A 5 8.76 -5.76 1.50
CA VAL A 5 7.50 -5.11 1.12
C VAL A 5 7.05 -5.70 -0.22
N ALA A 6 5.76 -6.02 -0.34
CA ALA A 6 5.23 -6.74 -1.49
C ALA A 6 4.00 -6.04 -2.08
N GLY A 7 3.88 -6.05 -3.40
CA GLY A 7 2.72 -5.43 -4.04
C GLY A 7 2.79 -5.37 -5.56
N THR A 8 1.69 -4.88 -6.14
CA THR A 8 1.59 -4.64 -7.59
C THR A 8 2.29 -3.36 -8.02
N PHE A 9 2.27 -2.33 -7.17
CA PHE A 9 2.95 -1.04 -7.35
C PHE A 9 2.76 -0.43 -8.75
N GLY A 10 1.50 -0.23 -9.17
CA GLY A 10 1.23 0.36 -10.47
C GLY A 10 -0.23 0.78 -10.66
N PRO A 11 -0.52 2.06 -11.02
CA PRO A 11 0.39 3.22 -10.87
C PRO A 11 0.81 3.45 -9.41
N ILE A 12 2.01 4.01 -9.22
CA ILE A 12 2.56 4.37 -7.90
C ILE A 12 1.89 5.66 -7.39
N HIS A 13 1.76 5.76 -6.07
CA HIS A 13 1.15 6.89 -5.37
C HIS A 13 1.71 7.00 -3.95
N ASP A 14 1.38 8.06 -3.21
CA ASP A 14 1.95 8.34 -1.89
C ASP A 14 1.71 7.24 -0.84
N GLY A 15 0.57 6.54 -0.93
CA GLY A 15 0.35 5.31 -0.16
C GLY A 15 1.43 4.23 -0.34
N HIS A 16 1.91 3.99 -1.58
CA HIS A 16 3.03 3.06 -1.82
C HIS A 16 4.35 3.63 -1.32
N ARG A 17 4.60 4.93 -1.54
CA ARG A 17 5.81 5.62 -1.06
C ARG A 17 5.94 5.54 0.46
N ALA A 18 4.82 5.58 1.19
CA ALA A 18 4.82 5.39 2.64
C ALA A 18 5.30 3.98 3.04
N LEU A 19 4.91 2.93 2.30
CA LEU A 19 5.41 1.57 2.51
C LEU A 19 6.91 1.47 2.21
N PHE A 20 7.36 2.02 1.08
CA PHE A 20 8.78 2.00 0.69
C PHE A 20 9.64 2.73 1.72
N ARG A 21 9.23 3.94 2.13
CA ARG A 21 9.94 4.70 3.17
C ARG A 21 10.04 3.91 4.47
N LYS A 22 8.98 3.21 4.88
CA LYS A 22 9.02 2.38 6.10
C LYS A 22 9.97 1.20 5.96
N ALA A 23 10.00 0.55 4.79
CA ALA A 23 10.94 -0.54 4.52
C ALA A 23 12.39 -0.04 4.54
N LEU A 24 12.68 1.10 3.92
CA LEU A 24 14.00 1.73 3.90
C LEU A 24 14.45 2.18 5.30
N GLU A 25 13.55 2.79 6.08
CA GLU A 25 13.81 3.20 7.48
C GLU A 25 14.29 2.01 8.33
N ARG A 26 13.67 0.84 8.15
CA ARG A 26 13.89 -0.36 9.00
C ARG A 26 14.87 -1.38 8.42
N GLY A 27 15.13 -1.32 7.12
CA GLY A 27 15.90 -2.30 6.35
C GLY A 27 17.41 -2.12 6.43
N GLU A 28 17.97 -1.99 7.63
CA GLU A 28 19.42 -1.78 7.83
C GLU A 28 20.31 -2.87 7.24
N GLU A 29 19.81 -4.11 7.15
CA GLU A 29 20.54 -5.24 6.55
C GLU A 29 20.09 -5.52 5.10
N GLY A 30 19.22 -4.69 4.56
CA GLY A 30 18.70 -4.77 3.20
C GLY A 30 17.17 -4.72 3.12
N VAL A 31 16.68 -4.29 1.96
CA VAL A 31 15.26 -4.23 1.63
C VAL A 31 14.98 -5.14 0.44
N LEU A 32 13.98 -6.00 0.58
CA LEU A 32 13.45 -6.81 -0.49
C LEU A 32 12.09 -6.28 -0.94
N VAL A 33 12.02 -5.80 -2.18
CA VAL A 33 10.76 -5.38 -2.79
C VAL A 33 10.26 -6.45 -3.75
N ALA A 34 9.18 -7.11 -3.36
CA ALA A 34 8.52 -8.14 -4.16
C ALA A 34 7.46 -7.51 -5.06
N LEU A 35 7.73 -7.48 -6.37
CA LEU A 35 6.86 -6.89 -7.39
C LEU A 35 6.10 -7.99 -8.13
N THR A 36 4.77 -7.92 -8.15
CA THR A 36 3.95 -8.94 -8.83
C THR A 36 4.23 -9.01 -10.32
N THR A 37 4.29 -10.22 -10.89
CA THR A 37 4.33 -10.40 -12.34
C THR A 37 3.06 -9.88 -13.02
N ASP A 38 3.11 -9.72 -14.35
CA ASP A 38 1.95 -9.27 -15.11
C ASP A 38 0.81 -10.27 -15.10
N GLU A 39 1.11 -11.57 -15.16
CA GLU A 39 0.10 -12.62 -15.05
C GLU A 39 -0.65 -12.52 -13.71
N PHE A 40 0.10 -12.38 -12.61
CA PHE A 40 -0.51 -12.26 -11.29
C PHE A 40 -1.28 -10.95 -11.11
N ALA A 41 -0.72 -9.84 -11.58
CA ALA A 41 -1.36 -8.52 -11.50
C ALA A 41 -2.69 -8.49 -12.27
N ARG A 42 -2.70 -8.96 -13.53
CA ARG A 42 -3.91 -8.98 -14.37
C ARG A 42 -4.96 -9.97 -13.87
N GLY A 43 -4.55 -11.05 -13.20
CA GLY A 43 -5.47 -12.00 -12.57
C GLY A 43 -6.16 -11.48 -11.30
N LYS A 44 -5.59 -10.47 -10.63
CA LYS A 44 -6.08 -9.94 -9.34
C LYS A 44 -6.64 -8.53 -9.41
N ARG A 45 -6.40 -7.77 -10.47
CA ARG A 45 -6.83 -6.36 -10.59
C ARG A 45 -7.88 -6.20 -11.69
N GLU A 46 -8.98 -5.55 -11.35
CA GLU A 46 -10.07 -5.23 -12.30
C GLU A 46 -9.76 -4.01 -13.17
N ARG A 47 -8.78 -3.20 -12.75
CA ARG A 47 -8.29 -2.01 -13.45
C ARG A 47 -7.08 -2.33 -14.34
N PRO A 48 -6.80 -1.50 -15.35
CA PRO A 48 -5.51 -1.51 -16.05
C PRO A 48 -4.32 -1.44 -15.07
N VAL A 49 -3.30 -2.23 -15.35
CA VAL A 49 -2.02 -2.24 -14.63
C VAL A 49 -0.92 -2.09 -15.68
N PRO A 50 0.07 -1.19 -15.48
CA PRO A 50 1.23 -1.10 -16.37
C PRO A 50 2.02 -2.41 -16.41
N ASP A 51 2.76 -2.64 -17.48
CA ASP A 51 3.54 -3.87 -17.65
C ASP A 51 4.66 -3.97 -16.61
N PHE A 52 5.16 -5.19 -16.38
CA PHE A 52 6.08 -5.48 -15.30
C PHE A 52 7.37 -4.65 -15.42
N THR A 53 7.90 -4.53 -16.64
CA THR A 53 9.11 -3.74 -16.91
C THR A 53 8.91 -2.29 -16.50
N ASP A 54 7.81 -1.66 -16.95
CA ASP A 54 7.50 -0.25 -16.64
C ASP A 54 7.31 -0.05 -15.13
N ARG A 55 6.60 -0.97 -14.47
CA ARG A 55 6.42 -0.94 -13.01
C ARG A 55 7.73 -1.10 -12.27
N ARG A 56 8.61 -1.99 -12.73
CA ARG A 56 9.92 -2.23 -12.12
C ARG A 56 10.83 -1.01 -12.26
N GLU A 57 10.85 -0.38 -13.43
CA GLU A 57 11.63 0.83 -13.68
C GLU A 57 11.14 1.97 -12.80
N ARG A 58 9.83 2.27 -12.82
CA ARG A 58 9.27 3.33 -11.97
C ARG A 58 9.43 3.04 -10.48
N LEU A 59 9.26 1.78 -10.07
CA LEU A 59 9.51 1.36 -8.68
C LEU A 59 10.96 1.63 -8.27
N ARG A 60 11.93 1.34 -9.15
CA ARG A 60 13.34 1.57 -8.85
C ARG A 60 13.63 3.06 -8.69
N GLU A 61 13.13 3.89 -9.61
CA GLU A 61 13.27 5.35 -9.54
C GLU A 61 12.70 5.92 -8.23
N GLU A 62 11.51 5.47 -7.82
CA GLU A 62 10.85 5.94 -6.60
C GLU A 62 11.60 5.50 -5.34
N ILE A 63 12.11 4.26 -5.31
CA ILE A 63 12.92 3.79 -4.19
C ILE A 63 14.22 4.60 -4.10
N ASP A 64 14.93 4.78 -5.22
CA ASP A 64 16.20 5.52 -5.26
C ASP A 64 16.00 6.98 -4.83
N ALA A 65 14.86 7.59 -5.18
CA ALA A 65 14.52 8.95 -4.76
C ALA A 65 14.16 9.06 -3.26
N LEU A 66 13.64 7.99 -2.66
CA LEU A 66 13.22 7.95 -1.25
C LEU A 66 14.31 7.45 -0.31
N ASP A 67 15.36 6.83 -0.82
CA ASP A 67 16.38 6.19 0.01
C ASP A 67 17.39 7.20 0.58
N GLU A 68 17.05 7.72 1.74
CA GLU A 68 17.92 8.61 2.54
C GLU A 68 18.92 7.82 3.40
N TRP A 69 18.88 6.48 3.37
CA TRP A 69 19.64 5.61 4.26
C TRP A 69 20.70 4.74 3.56
N ASP A 70 20.83 4.84 2.24
CA ASP A 70 21.77 4.06 1.42
C ASP A 70 21.60 2.55 1.65
N ARG A 71 20.37 2.07 1.47
CA ARG A 71 20.00 0.66 1.68
C ARG A 71 20.35 -0.19 0.46
N ASP A 72 20.75 -1.43 0.73
CA ASP A 72 20.81 -2.46 -0.31
C ASP A 72 19.39 -2.91 -0.65
N VAL A 73 18.88 -2.46 -1.81
CA VAL A 73 17.52 -2.75 -2.26
C VAL A 73 17.53 -3.77 -3.40
N GLU A 74 16.95 -4.93 -3.13
CA GLU A 74 16.70 -5.99 -4.09
C GLU A 74 15.25 -5.97 -4.57
N ILE A 75 15.02 -6.01 -5.88
CA ILE A 75 13.66 -6.16 -6.46
C ILE A 75 13.52 -7.57 -7.03
N ARG A 76 12.53 -8.33 -6.56
CA ARG A 76 12.23 -9.69 -7.04
C ARG A 76 10.82 -9.80 -7.61
N GLU A 77 10.67 -10.68 -8.59
CA GLU A 77 9.36 -11.08 -9.11
C GLU A 77 8.57 -11.88 -8.08
N LEU A 78 7.28 -11.55 -7.99
CA LEU A 78 6.33 -12.23 -7.14
C LEU A 78 5.26 -12.89 -8.02
N HIS A 79 5.24 -14.23 -8.01
CA HIS A 79 4.34 -15.04 -8.83
C HIS A 79 3.06 -15.46 -8.09
N ASP A 80 3.04 -15.32 -6.77
CA ASP A 80 1.93 -15.71 -5.90
C ASP A 80 1.84 -14.79 -4.67
N GLU A 81 0.75 -14.88 -3.90
CA GLU A 81 0.42 -13.92 -2.84
C GLU A 81 1.39 -13.87 -1.65
N HIS A 82 2.03 -14.98 -1.28
CA HIS A 82 2.84 -15.07 -0.05
C HIS A 82 4.21 -15.71 -0.25
N GLY A 83 4.57 -16.04 -1.49
CA GLY A 83 5.69 -16.93 -1.82
C GLY A 83 7.00 -16.45 -1.21
N ILE A 84 7.37 -15.19 -1.44
CA ILE A 84 8.62 -14.64 -0.91
C ILE A 84 8.59 -14.52 0.62
N ALA A 85 7.50 -14.00 1.19
CA ALA A 85 7.40 -13.72 2.62
C ALA A 85 7.43 -15.00 3.48
N SER A 86 6.82 -16.09 2.99
CA SER A 86 6.73 -17.36 3.70
C SER A 86 7.93 -18.30 3.49
N THR A 87 8.74 -18.07 2.46
CA THR A 87 9.86 -18.97 2.10
C THR A 87 11.24 -18.42 2.42
N GLU A 88 11.44 -17.10 2.36
CA GLU A 88 12.77 -16.50 2.48
C GLU A 88 13.22 -16.51 3.95
N PRO A 89 14.25 -17.31 4.32
CA PRO A 89 14.69 -17.43 5.70
C PRO A 89 15.34 -16.15 6.22
N ALA A 90 15.94 -15.35 5.34
CA ALA A 90 16.67 -14.16 5.71
C ALA A 90 15.77 -12.94 6.03
N LEU A 91 14.44 -13.06 5.89
CA LEU A 91 13.53 -11.95 6.23
C LEU A 91 13.24 -11.90 7.73
N ASP A 92 13.41 -10.71 8.30
CA ASP A 92 13.11 -10.41 9.70
C ASP A 92 11.76 -9.71 9.88
N ALA A 93 11.35 -8.91 8.89
CA ALA A 93 10.11 -8.15 8.97
C ALA A 93 9.40 -7.97 7.63
N LEU A 94 8.10 -7.71 7.70
CA LEU A 94 7.22 -7.42 6.57
C LEU A 94 6.51 -6.08 6.79
N VAL A 95 6.60 -5.20 5.80
CA VAL A 95 5.85 -3.94 5.75
C VAL A 95 4.56 -4.15 4.96
N VAL A 96 3.45 -3.77 5.55
CA VAL A 96 2.10 -3.99 5.01
C VAL A 96 1.22 -2.75 5.16
N SER A 97 0.19 -2.67 4.34
CA SER A 97 -0.90 -1.72 4.56
C SER A 97 -1.89 -2.29 5.60
N PRO A 98 -2.85 -1.50 6.11
CA PRO A 98 -3.90 -2.02 6.96
C PRO A 98 -4.78 -3.05 6.25
N GLU A 99 -4.82 -3.07 4.90
CA GLU A 99 -5.57 -4.08 4.14
C GLU A 99 -4.94 -5.46 4.29
N THR A 100 -3.62 -5.54 4.18
CA THR A 100 -2.87 -6.81 4.19
C THR A 100 -2.28 -7.15 5.56
N ALA A 101 -2.58 -6.36 6.60
CA ALA A 101 -2.09 -6.60 7.96
C ALA A 101 -2.50 -7.96 8.55
N HIS A 102 -3.70 -8.43 8.20
CA HIS A 102 -4.19 -9.72 8.65
C HIS A 102 -3.35 -10.90 8.12
N GLU A 103 -2.74 -10.75 6.92
CA GLU A 103 -1.93 -11.79 6.27
C GLU A 103 -0.63 -12.10 7.03
N ILE A 104 -0.13 -11.17 7.88
CA ILE A 104 1.08 -11.41 8.68
C ILE A 104 0.93 -12.66 9.57
N ALA A 105 -0.26 -12.85 10.15
CA ALA A 105 -0.52 -14.00 11.01
C ALA A 105 -0.44 -15.31 10.22
N ASP A 106 -1.05 -15.35 9.04
CA ASP A 106 -1.06 -16.53 8.16
C ASP A 106 0.35 -16.84 7.61
N ILE A 107 1.10 -15.81 7.22
CA ILE A 107 2.49 -15.92 6.80
C ILE A 107 3.35 -16.48 7.93
N ASN A 108 3.20 -15.97 9.16
CA ASN A 108 3.96 -16.47 10.31
C ASN A 108 3.60 -17.93 10.66
N ALA A 109 2.32 -18.31 10.53
CA ALA A 109 1.91 -19.70 10.71
C ALA A 109 2.54 -20.64 9.66
N GLU A 110 2.65 -20.20 8.40
CA GLU A 110 3.38 -20.95 7.35
C GLU A 110 4.88 -21.03 7.64
N ARG A 111 5.50 -19.93 8.06
CA ARG A 111 6.93 -19.89 8.43
C ARG A 111 7.25 -20.87 9.55
N VAL A 112 6.44 -20.90 10.60
CA VAL A 112 6.60 -21.87 11.70
C VAL A 112 6.47 -23.31 11.19
N ARG A 113 5.51 -23.60 10.29
CA ARG A 113 5.39 -24.93 9.66
C ARG A 113 6.62 -25.31 8.83
N ARG A 114 7.40 -24.32 8.36
CA ARG A 114 8.66 -24.49 7.62
C ARG A 114 9.91 -24.43 8.49
N ASN A 115 9.77 -24.36 9.82
CA ASN A 115 10.88 -24.16 10.76
C ASN A 115 11.64 -22.83 10.55
N LEU A 116 10.94 -21.80 10.06
CA LEU A 116 11.46 -20.44 9.93
C LEU A 116 10.97 -19.60 11.12
N ALA A 117 11.79 -18.63 11.53
CA ALA A 117 11.41 -17.67 12.55
C ALA A 117 10.23 -16.80 12.07
N PRO A 118 9.25 -16.49 12.93
CA PRO A 118 8.21 -15.53 12.59
C PRO A 118 8.83 -14.15 12.37
N MET A 119 8.19 -13.36 11.51
CA MET A 119 8.60 -11.99 11.18
C MET A 119 7.82 -10.96 11.97
N GLU A 120 8.45 -9.82 12.22
CA GLU A 120 7.78 -8.62 12.69
C GLU A 120 6.92 -8.00 11.58
N GLY A 121 5.75 -7.47 11.94
CA GLY A 121 4.85 -6.80 11.00
C GLY A 121 4.82 -5.30 11.23
N PHE A 122 5.20 -4.51 10.22
CA PHE A 122 5.06 -3.05 10.24
C PHE A 122 3.83 -2.63 9.44
N VAL A 123 2.76 -2.24 10.13
CA VAL A 123 1.54 -1.71 9.49
C VAL A 123 1.69 -0.22 9.27
N VAL A 124 1.70 0.21 8.00
CA VAL A 124 1.75 1.63 7.62
C VAL A 124 0.31 2.15 7.47
N PRO A 125 -0.08 3.24 8.15
CA PRO A 125 -1.42 3.81 7.99
C PRO A 125 -1.71 4.24 6.55
N PHE A 126 -3.00 4.31 6.21
CA PHE A 126 -3.41 4.85 4.92
C PHE A 126 -3.02 6.32 4.77
N VAL A 127 -2.54 6.66 3.57
CA VAL A 127 -2.42 8.05 3.13
C VAL A 127 -3.76 8.50 2.55
N ARG A 128 -4.20 9.69 2.94
CA ARG A 128 -5.48 10.29 2.52
C ARG A 128 -5.26 11.32 1.42
N ALA A 129 -6.19 11.37 0.48
CA ALA A 129 -6.34 12.43 -0.51
C ALA A 129 -6.98 13.68 0.13
N ASP A 130 -7.11 14.75 -0.65
CA ASP A 130 -7.66 16.04 -0.20
C ASP A 130 -9.12 15.95 0.26
N ASP A 131 -9.89 15.01 -0.30
CA ASP A 131 -11.26 14.71 0.13
C ASP A 131 -11.35 13.90 1.44
N GLY A 132 -10.20 13.54 2.02
CA GLY A 132 -10.11 12.73 3.23
C GLY A 132 -10.31 11.23 2.98
N GLU A 133 -10.62 10.78 1.76
CA GLU A 133 -10.65 9.37 1.41
C GLU A 133 -9.24 8.83 1.16
N ARG A 134 -9.08 7.51 1.07
CA ARG A 134 -7.76 6.90 0.87
C ARG A 134 -7.26 7.10 -0.56
N ILE A 135 -5.97 7.42 -0.73
CA ILE A 135 -5.29 7.35 -2.02
C ILE A 135 -5.17 5.89 -2.49
N SER A 136 -5.59 5.60 -3.71
CA SER A 136 -5.40 4.27 -4.30
C SER A 136 -5.18 4.34 -5.81
N SER A 137 -4.41 3.39 -6.36
CA SER A 137 -4.20 3.27 -7.80
C SER A 137 -5.49 3.18 -8.62
N THR A 138 -6.59 2.68 -8.04
CA THR A 138 -7.89 2.65 -8.73
C THR A 138 -8.42 4.06 -8.97
N ARG A 139 -8.36 4.92 -7.96
CA ARG A 139 -8.78 6.32 -8.05
C ARG A 139 -7.89 7.13 -8.99
N LEU A 140 -6.58 6.85 -8.98
CA LEU A 140 -5.64 7.42 -9.95
C LEU A 140 -6.03 7.06 -11.39
N VAL A 141 -6.31 5.78 -11.65
CA VAL A 141 -6.70 5.32 -12.99
C VAL A 141 -8.05 5.86 -13.42
N ALA A 142 -8.98 6.05 -12.47
CA ALA A 142 -10.27 6.70 -12.71
C ALA A 142 -10.15 8.21 -12.97
N GLY A 143 -9.00 8.81 -12.66
CA GLY A 143 -8.79 10.26 -12.77
C GLY A 143 -9.50 11.06 -11.69
N GLU A 144 -9.82 10.44 -10.55
CA GLU A 144 -10.44 11.14 -9.40
C GLU A 144 -9.39 11.99 -8.66
N ILE A 145 -8.19 11.44 -8.50
CA ILE A 145 -7.05 12.05 -7.81
C ILE A 145 -5.77 11.81 -8.60
N ASP A 146 -4.76 12.64 -8.37
CA ASP A 146 -3.40 12.37 -8.85
C ASP A 146 -2.61 11.45 -7.89
N GLU A 147 -1.31 11.30 -8.15
CA GLU A 147 -0.43 10.42 -7.37
C GLU A 147 -0.13 10.90 -5.94
N HIS A 148 -0.41 12.17 -5.65
CA HIS A 148 -0.26 12.82 -4.34
C HIS A 148 -1.60 12.93 -3.60
N GLY A 149 -2.71 12.63 -4.27
CA GLY A 149 -4.04 12.71 -3.70
C GLY A 149 -4.72 14.05 -3.92
N GLU A 150 -4.19 14.89 -4.81
CA GLU A 150 -4.84 16.12 -5.23
C GLU A 150 -6.03 15.76 -6.12
N LEU A 151 -7.19 16.38 -5.88
CA LEU A 151 -8.39 16.13 -6.66
C LEU A 151 -8.22 16.63 -8.09
N SER A 152 -8.59 15.80 -9.05
CA SER A 152 -8.66 16.26 -10.44
C SER A 152 -9.78 17.30 -10.56
N ALA A 153 -9.51 18.40 -11.27
CA ALA A 153 -10.46 19.50 -11.46
C ALA A 153 -11.70 19.03 -12.24
N GLY A 154 -12.64 18.41 -11.56
CA GLY A 154 -13.81 17.78 -12.17
C GLY A 154 -14.88 17.34 -11.18
N GLU A 155 -14.56 16.96 -9.95
CA GLU A 155 -15.56 16.44 -9.01
C GLU A 155 -15.36 17.02 -7.61
N GLN A 156 -15.88 18.23 -7.41
CA GLN A 156 -16.30 18.64 -6.07
C GLN A 156 -17.51 17.78 -5.71
N SER A 157 -17.31 16.73 -4.90
CA SER A 157 -18.45 16.13 -4.20
C SER A 157 -19.13 17.23 -3.38
N PRO A 158 -20.47 17.36 -3.43
CA PRO A 158 -21.17 18.38 -2.69
C PRO A 158 -20.90 18.16 -1.21
N THR A 159 -20.36 19.18 -0.55
CA THR A 159 -20.34 19.27 0.91
C THR A 159 -21.74 19.01 1.44
N ASP A 160 -21.84 18.06 2.37
CA ASP A 160 -23.05 17.73 3.11
C ASP A 160 -23.45 18.93 3.99
N GLU A 161 -24.08 19.93 3.38
CA GLU A 161 -24.76 21.02 4.05
C GLU A 161 -26.25 20.67 4.19
N ALA A 162 -26.58 19.91 5.23
CA ALA A 162 -27.85 19.99 5.94
C ALA A 162 -27.69 19.21 7.26
N SER A 163 -27.63 19.84 8.41
CA SER A 163 -28.86 20.26 9.08
C SER A 163 -28.54 21.28 10.16
N GLY A 164 -28.73 22.55 9.83
CA GLY A 164 -28.90 23.63 10.78
C GLY A 164 -30.36 24.09 10.78
N ASP A 165 -30.92 24.10 11.98
CA ASP A 165 -32.06 24.90 12.46
C ASP A 165 -33.51 24.48 12.15
N GLY A 166 -34.30 24.62 13.20
CA GLY A 166 -35.70 24.20 13.32
C GLY A 166 -36.17 24.39 14.75
N SER A 167 -36.10 25.64 15.19
CA SER A 167 -36.62 26.17 16.45
C SER A 167 -38.07 25.73 16.75
N GLY A 168 -38.40 25.74 18.05
CA GLY A 168 -39.57 25.11 18.64
C GLY A 168 -40.95 25.65 18.28
N ASP A 169 -41.96 24.93 18.75
CA ASP A 169 -43.29 25.46 18.98
C ASP A 169 -43.95 24.78 20.20
N ASP A 170 -44.56 25.64 21.00
CA ASP A 170 -45.32 25.44 22.22
C ASP A 170 -46.68 24.78 21.88
N ALA A 171 -47.14 23.82 22.69
CA ALA A 171 -48.58 23.54 22.82
C ALA A 171 -48.89 22.78 24.12
N MET A 172 -49.53 23.50 25.04
CA MET A 172 -50.38 23.01 26.13
C MET A 172 -51.63 22.25 25.62
N ASP A 173 -52.37 21.69 26.58
CA ASP A 173 -53.66 20.95 26.54
C ASP A 173 -53.52 19.42 26.43
N ALA A 174 -54.07 18.58 27.33
CA ALA A 174 -54.90 18.77 28.53
C ALA A 174 -54.80 17.51 29.41
#